data_AF-A0A7J0ENL2-F1
#
_entry.id   AF-A0A7J0ENL2-F1
#
_cell.length_a   1.000
_cell.length_b   1.000
_cell.length_c   1.000
_cell.angle_alpha   90.00
_cell.angle_beta   90.00
_cell.angle_gamma   90.00
#
_symmetry.space_group_name_H-M   'P 1'
#
loop_
_entity.id
_entity.type
_entity.pdbx_description
1 polymer ?
#
loop_
_entity_poly.entity_id
_entity_poly.type
_entity_poly.pdbx_seq_one_letter_code
_entity_poly.pdbx_strand_id
1 'polypeptide(L)'
;MSQGYAIELYFDPALENQVLKAWNPYLSPQLEAFQVTAMFFFLAPTPSMPLLQFHSQLCDAMRKEGIEIVEEYRPGSWIPYCPVAEEVPKSRMAEAFTVLRDLKLPVTGYAMDIGLVEYSPVRELFSVMLGNTFEA
;
A
#
# COMPACT_ATOMS: atom_id res chain seq x y z
N MET A 1 21.73 -2.44 7.02
CA MET A 1 20.51 -2.61 6.18
C MET A 1 20.71 -1.67 5.01
N SER A 2 20.75 -2.19 3.78
CA SER A 2 20.91 -1.35 2.59
C SER A 2 19.70 -0.44 2.45
N GLN A 3 19.92 0.86 2.25
CA GLN A 3 18.87 1.84 1.96
C GLN A 3 18.16 1.39 0.69
N GLY A 4 16.88 1.04 0.80
CA GLY A 4 16.05 0.58 -0.31
C GLY A 4 15.12 1.70 -0.76
N TYR A 5 14.72 1.66 -2.02
CA TYR A 5 13.65 2.51 -2.54
C TYR A 5 12.42 1.66 -2.85
N ALA A 6 11.24 2.22 -2.61
CA ALA A 6 9.99 1.61 -2.98
C ALA A 6 9.15 2.59 -3.80
N ILE A 7 8.23 2.03 -4.58
CA ILE A 7 7.22 2.80 -5.30
C ILE A 7 5.89 2.60 -4.58
N GLU A 8 5.24 3.71 -4.23
CA GLU A 8 3.93 3.71 -3.59
C GLU A 8 2.87 4.29 -4.52
N LEU A 9 1.66 3.73 -4.44
CA LEU A 9 0.48 4.25 -5.12
C LEU A 9 -0.43 4.88 -4.08
N TYR A 10 -0.73 6.16 -4.27
CA TYR A 10 -1.69 6.87 -3.42
C TYR A 10 -3.06 6.83 -4.07
N PHE A 11 -4.05 6.43 -3.27
CA PHE A 11 -5.42 6.28 -3.72
C PHE A 11 -6.26 7.53 -3.42
N ASP A 12 -7.45 7.61 -4.01
CA ASP A 12 -8.35 8.73 -3.79
C ASP A 12 -8.66 8.93 -2.28
N PRO A 13 -8.79 10.19 -1.82
CA PRO A 13 -9.02 10.47 -0.41
C PRO A 13 -10.33 9.89 0.14
N ALA A 14 -11.33 9.56 -0.70
CA ALA A 14 -12.58 8.99 -0.21
C ALA A 14 -12.37 7.55 0.25
N LEU A 15 -11.61 6.76 -0.51
CA LEU A 15 -11.15 5.44 -0.12
C LEU A 15 -10.33 5.50 1.19
N GLU A 16 -9.33 6.36 1.25
CA GLU A 16 -8.48 6.51 2.44
C GLU A 16 -9.31 6.87 3.68
N ASN A 17 -10.20 7.85 3.55
CA ASN A 17 -11.09 8.25 4.64
C ASN A 17 -12.05 7.13 5.06
N GLN A 18 -12.50 6.28 4.14
CA GLN A 18 -13.35 5.12 4.48
C GLN A 18 -12.56 4.11 5.33
N VAL A 19 -11.32 3.82 4.96
CA VAL A 19 -10.43 2.93 5.73
C VAL A 19 -10.09 3.53 7.10
N LEU A 20 -9.71 4.82 7.14
CA LEU A 20 -9.41 5.53 8.38
C LEU A 20 -10.60 5.59 9.32
N LYS A 21 -11.81 5.88 8.82
CA LYS A 21 -13.04 5.89 9.63
C LYS A 21 -13.35 4.53 10.23
N ALA A 22 -13.10 3.44 9.51
CA ALA A 22 -13.28 2.10 10.04
C ALA A 22 -12.29 1.83 11.19
N TRP A 23 -11.04 2.30 11.06
CA TRP A 23 -9.97 2.08 12.03
C TRP A 23 -9.99 3.00 13.25
N ASN A 24 -10.46 4.24 13.11
CA ASN A 24 -10.36 5.29 14.13
C ASN A 24 -10.94 4.90 15.51
N PRO A 25 -12.09 4.21 15.63
CA PRO A 25 -12.60 3.76 16.93
C PRO A 25 -11.69 2.79 17.67
N TYR A 26 -10.75 2.16 16.96
CA TYR A 26 -9.91 1.07 17.47
C TYR A 26 -8.44 1.49 17.65
N LEU A 27 -8.06 2.69 17.18
CA LEU A 27 -6.76 3.30 17.48
C LEU A 27 -6.78 3.86 18.93
N SER A 28 -6.62 2.99 19.92
CA SER A 28 -6.49 3.39 21.33
C SER A 28 -5.05 3.89 21.63
N PRO A 29 -4.85 4.98 22.38
CA PRO A 29 -3.53 5.57 22.66
C PRO A 29 -2.68 4.81 23.69
N GLN A 30 -2.94 3.54 23.96
CA GLN A 30 -2.21 2.73 24.95
C GLN A 30 -1.46 1.59 24.22
N LEU A 31 -0.33 1.92 23.63
CA LEU A 31 0.63 0.96 23.08
C LEU A 31 1.82 0.85 24.04
N GLU A 32 1.61 0.18 25.17
CA GLU A 32 2.72 -0.27 26.03
C GLU A 32 2.91 -1.78 25.88
N ALA A 33 4.03 -2.12 25.21
CA ALA A 33 4.83 -3.34 25.31
C ALA A 33 4.10 -4.69 25.40
N PHE A 34 3.88 -5.38 24.27
CA PHE A 34 3.65 -6.83 24.28
C PHE A 34 4.28 -7.54 23.07
N GLN A 35 4.77 -8.76 23.30
CA GLN A 35 5.59 -9.57 22.38
C GLN A 35 5.00 -9.69 20.97
N VAL A 36 5.83 -9.34 19.99
CA VAL A 36 5.54 -9.28 18.57
C VAL A 36 5.28 -10.70 18.03
N THR A 37 4.01 -11.06 17.89
CA THR A 37 3.61 -11.86 16.73
C THR A 37 2.96 -10.86 15.78
N ALA A 38 3.74 -10.21 14.93
CA ALA A 38 3.24 -9.19 14.02
C ALA A 38 2.26 -9.84 13.04
N MET A 39 0.96 -9.64 13.26
CA MET A 39 -0.05 -9.98 12.27
C MET A 39 -0.28 -8.75 11.38
N PHE A 40 -0.22 -8.99 10.08
CA PHE A 40 -0.30 -7.98 9.03
C PHE A 40 -1.68 -8.05 8.37
N PHE A 41 -2.41 -6.94 8.37
CA PHE A 41 -3.69 -6.83 7.67
C PHE A 41 -3.52 -5.99 6.41
N PHE A 42 -4.04 -6.50 5.31
CA PHE A 42 -4.01 -5.83 4.04
C PHE A 42 -5.31 -6.02 3.26
N LEU A 43 -5.62 -5.04 2.42
CA LEU A 43 -6.60 -5.20 1.36
C LEU A 43 -5.87 -5.74 0.12
N ALA A 44 -6.33 -6.87 -0.39
CA ALA A 44 -5.90 -7.39 -1.68
C ALA A 44 -6.81 -6.80 -2.76
N PRO A 45 -6.35 -5.81 -3.55
CA PRO A 45 -7.14 -5.34 -4.68
C PRO A 45 -7.30 -6.48 -5.68
N THR A 46 -8.49 -6.60 -6.26
CA THR A 46 -8.65 -7.42 -7.47
C THR A 46 -7.79 -6.79 -8.56
N PRO A 47 -6.73 -7.44 -9.05
CA PRO A 47 -5.81 -6.82 -9.99
C PRO A 47 -6.56 -6.51 -11.28
N SER A 48 -6.75 -5.22 -11.56
CA SER A 48 -7.37 -4.77 -12.79
C SER A 48 -6.36 -4.77 -13.93
N MET A 49 -6.82 -4.99 -15.16
CA MET A 49 -5.94 -4.95 -16.34
C MET A 49 -5.15 -3.62 -16.44
N PRO A 50 -5.75 -2.43 -16.18
CA PRO A 50 -5.01 -1.18 -16.17
C PRO A 50 -3.86 -1.14 -15.15
N LEU A 51 -4.08 -1.67 -13.93
CA LEU A 51 -3.05 -1.71 -12.90
C LEU A 51 -1.88 -2.61 -13.28
N LEU A 52 -2.17 -3.79 -13.83
CA LEU A 52 -1.15 -4.73 -14.31
C LEU A 52 -0.35 -4.16 -15.50
N GLN A 53 -1.03 -3.49 -16.43
CA GLN A 53 -0.37 -2.83 -17.56
C GLN A 53 0.52 -1.68 -17.09
N PHE A 54 0.03 -0.85 -16.17
CA PHE A 54 0.81 0.22 -15.56
C PHE A 54 2.07 -0.31 -14.88
N HIS A 55 1.94 -1.36 -14.06
CA HIS A 55 3.07 -2.02 -13.40
C HIS A 55 4.11 -2.55 -14.40
N SER A 56 3.65 -3.19 -15.49
CA SER A 56 4.55 -3.66 -16.55
C SER A 56 5.31 -2.52 -17.22
N GLN A 57 4.61 -1.43 -17.56
CA GLN A 57 5.23 -0.25 -18.20
C GLN A 57 6.26 0.42 -17.29
N LEU A 58 5.95 0.53 -15.99
CA LEU A 58 6.87 1.06 -15.00
C LEU A 58 8.11 0.17 -14.89
N CYS A 59 7.94 -1.16 -14.82
CA CYS A 59 9.06 -2.09 -14.75
C CYS A 59 9.97 -2.00 -15.98
N ASP A 60 9.39 -1.86 -17.16
CA ASP A 60 10.16 -1.71 -18.40
C ASP A 60 10.89 -0.36 -18.47
N ALA A 61 10.29 0.72 -17.98
CA ALA A 61 10.94 2.03 -17.88
C ALA A 61 12.14 1.98 -16.93
N MET A 62 11.97 1.41 -15.73
CA MET A 62 13.05 1.22 -14.75
C MET A 62 14.20 0.39 -15.33
N ARG A 63 13.88 -0.71 -16.04
CA ARG A 63 14.90 -1.57 -16.67
C ARG A 63 15.70 -0.83 -17.74
N LYS A 64 15.07 0.06 -18.52
CA LYS A 64 15.76 0.88 -19.55
C LYS A 64 16.79 1.82 -18.92
N GLU A 65 16.49 2.33 -17.72
CA GLU A 65 17.41 3.15 -16.93
C GLU A 65 18.44 2.32 -16.13
N GLY A 66 18.45 0.99 -16.29
CA GLY A 66 19.37 0.10 -15.59
C GLY A 66 19.04 -0.15 -14.11
N ILE A 67 17.81 0.17 -13.69
CA ILE A 67 17.35 -0.02 -12.31
C ILE A 67 16.86 -1.47 -12.14
N GLU A 68 17.44 -2.17 -11.16
CA GLU A 68 17.07 -3.54 -10.84
C GLU A 68 15.81 -3.59 -9.95
N ILE A 69 14.84 -4.40 -10.38
CA ILE A 69 13.62 -4.67 -9.62
C ILE A 69 13.72 -6.06 -9.00
N VAL A 70 13.48 -6.12 -7.70
CA VAL A 70 13.45 -7.36 -6.91
C VAL A 70 12.38 -8.30 -7.46
N GLU A 71 12.66 -9.60 -7.45
CA GLU A 71 11.87 -10.62 -8.16
C GLU A 71 10.39 -10.63 -7.78
N GLU A 72 10.07 -10.40 -6.51
CA GLU A 72 8.71 -10.39 -5.96
C GLU A 72 7.88 -9.21 -6.50
N TYR A 73 8.53 -8.16 -7.00
CA TYR A 73 7.88 -6.99 -7.59
C TYR A 73 7.88 -7.00 -9.11
N ARG A 74 8.31 -8.08 -9.76
CA ARG A 74 8.29 -8.19 -11.22
C ARG A 74 6.90 -8.55 -11.76
N PRO A 75 6.58 -8.17 -13.01
CA PRO A 75 5.32 -8.55 -13.65
C PRO A 75 5.17 -10.08 -13.64
N GLY A 76 4.00 -10.56 -13.21
CA GLY A 76 3.70 -11.99 -13.07
C GLY A 76 3.99 -12.58 -11.68
N SER A 77 4.91 -11.98 -10.91
CA SER A 77 5.21 -12.36 -9.52
C SER A 77 4.57 -11.43 -8.49
N TRP A 78 4.31 -10.17 -8.88
CA TRP A 78 3.78 -9.16 -7.98
C TRP A 78 2.38 -9.48 -7.48
N ILE A 79 2.24 -9.55 -6.16
CA ILE A 79 0.97 -9.62 -5.45
C ILE A 79 0.66 -8.21 -4.93
N PRO A 80 -0.30 -7.47 -5.51
CA PRO A 80 -0.64 -6.16 -5.00
C PRO A 80 -1.35 -6.31 -3.65
N TYR A 81 -0.96 -5.48 -2.70
CA TYR A 81 -1.64 -5.38 -1.41
C TYR A 81 -1.54 -3.94 -0.90
N CYS A 82 -2.55 -3.51 -0.15
CA CYS A 82 -2.56 -2.25 0.57
C CYS A 82 -2.54 -2.57 2.08
N PRO A 83 -1.40 -2.40 2.77
CA PRO A 83 -1.34 -2.47 4.22
C PRO A 83 -2.41 -1.56 4.84
N VAL A 84 -3.20 -2.10 5.76
CA VAL A 84 -4.14 -1.27 6.57
C VAL A 84 -3.79 -1.31 8.05
N ALA A 85 -3.07 -2.34 8.49
CA ALA A 85 -2.43 -2.34 9.79
C ALA A 85 -1.27 -3.33 9.86
N GLU A 86 -0.23 -2.90 10.56
CA GLU A 86 0.96 -3.69 10.83
C GLU A 86 1.05 -3.93 12.35
N GLU A 87 1.77 -4.99 12.73
CA GLU A 87 2.05 -5.31 14.13
C GLU A 87 0.83 -5.44 15.06
N VAL A 88 -0.32 -5.90 14.54
CA VAL A 88 -1.53 -6.02 15.36
C VAL A 88 -1.35 -7.08 16.46
N PRO A 89 -1.50 -6.73 17.75
CA PRO A 89 -1.37 -7.69 18.85
C PRO A 89 -2.46 -8.77 18.78
N LYS A 90 -2.09 -10.02 19.07
CA LYS A 90 -3.02 -11.16 19.09
C LYS A 90 -4.28 -10.93 19.93
N SER A 91 -4.17 -10.19 21.04
CA SER A 91 -5.29 -9.85 21.91
C SER A 91 -6.36 -8.99 21.23
N ARG A 92 -5.98 -8.19 20.22
CA ARG A 92 -6.87 -7.27 19.51
C ARG A 92 -7.33 -7.79 18.16
N MET A 93 -7.01 -9.04 17.82
CA MET A 93 -7.42 -9.66 16.56
C MET A 93 -8.93 -9.66 16.36
N ALA A 94 -9.71 -9.88 17.43
CA ALA A 94 -11.17 -9.84 17.36
C ALA A 94 -11.70 -8.44 16.99
N GLU A 95 -11.07 -7.39 17.53
CA GLU A 95 -11.39 -6.00 17.19
C GLU A 95 -11.02 -5.69 15.73
N ALA A 96 -9.82 -6.08 15.30
CA ALA A 96 -9.37 -5.93 13.91
C ALA A 96 -10.30 -6.63 12.90
N PHE A 97 -10.77 -7.85 13.21
CA PHE A 97 -11.76 -8.54 12.38
C PHE A 97 -13.13 -7.85 12.36
N THR A 98 -13.49 -7.16 13.44
CA THR A 98 -14.75 -6.40 13.52
C THR A 98 -14.66 -5.17 12.62
N VAL A 99 -13.52 -4.45 12.66
CA VAL A 99 -13.22 -3.33 11.74
C VAL A 99 -13.36 -3.74 10.28
N LEU A 100 -12.74 -4.86 9.90
CA LEU A 100 -12.77 -5.36 8.52
C LEU A 100 -14.17 -5.79 8.08
N ARG A 101 -15.02 -6.24 9.01
CA ARG A 101 -16.42 -6.57 8.72
C ARG A 101 -17.27 -5.32 8.49
N ASP A 102 -16.99 -4.26 9.24
CA ASP A 102 -17.71 -2.98 9.11
C ASP A 102 -17.31 -2.22 7.82
N LEU A 103 -16.13 -2.53 7.28
CA LEU A 103 -15.73 -2.09 5.96
C LEU A 103 -16.60 -2.77 4.90
N LYS A 104 -17.51 -2.00 4.28
CA LYS A 104 -18.37 -2.48 3.20
C LYS A 104 -17.54 -2.86 1.97
N LEU A 105 -17.30 -4.15 1.78
CA LEU A 105 -16.60 -4.71 0.62
C LEU A 105 -17.55 -4.94 -0.57
N PRO A 106 -17.08 -4.80 -1.83
CA PRO A 106 -15.72 -4.37 -2.19
C PRO A 106 -15.54 -2.86 -1.93
N VAL A 107 -14.34 -2.48 -1.49
CA VAL A 107 -13.95 -1.07 -1.53
C VAL A 107 -13.31 -0.79 -2.88
N THR A 108 -13.77 0.26 -3.54
CA THR A 108 -13.28 0.69 -4.85
C THR A 108 -12.64 2.05 -4.71
N GLY A 109 -11.48 2.23 -5.32
CA GLY A 109 -10.82 3.52 -5.42
C GLY A 109 -9.89 3.59 -6.61
N TYR A 110 -9.39 4.78 -6.88
CA TYR A 110 -8.50 5.06 -8.00
C TYR A 110 -7.11 5.42 -7.48
N ALA A 111 -6.05 4.90 -8.10
CA ALA A 111 -4.71 5.40 -7.86
C ALA A 111 -4.58 6.78 -8.54
N MET A 112 -4.32 7.81 -7.75
CA MET A 112 -4.27 9.20 -8.18
C MET A 112 -2.84 9.69 -8.31
N ASP A 113 -1.92 9.20 -7.48
CA ASP A 113 -0.52 9.61 -7.49
C ASP A 113 0.40 8.39 -7.35
N ILE A 114 1.61 8.51 -7.88
CA ILE A 114 2.71 7.57 -7.70
C ILE A 114 3.89 8.27 -7.03
N GLY A 115 4.40 7.68 -5.96
CA GLY A 115 5.50 8.21 -5.15
C GLY A 115 6.74 7.33 -5.20
N LEU A 116 7.92 7.96 -5.17
CA LEU A 116 9.17 7.30 -4.82
C LEU A 116 9.46 7.55 -3.34
N VAL A 117 9.64 6.47 -2.59
CA VAL A 117 9.94 6.53 -1.16
C VAL A 117 11.25 5.82 -0.85
N GLU A 118 11.99 6.34 0.12
CA GLU A 118 13.05 5.59 0.79
C GLU A 118 12.46 4.71 1.86
N TYR A 119 13.04 3.52 2.06
CA TYR A 119 12.58 2.54 3.03
C TYR A 119 13.60 2.38 4.18
N SER A 120 13.09 2.48 5.42
CA SER A 120 13.77 2.42 6.73
C SER A 120 14.65 3.63 7.11
N PRO A 121 14.06 4.74 7.65
CA PRO A 121 12.63 5.01 7.82
C PRO A 121 11.94 5.34 6.50
N VAL A 122 10.60 5.20 6.44
CA VAL A 122 9.84 5.61 5.25
C VAL A 122 9.94 7.12 5.07
N ARG A 123 10.43 7.56 3.92
CA ARG A 123 10.51 8.99 3.56
C ARG A 123 10.12 9.16 2.10
N GLU A 124 9.03 9.86 1.85
CA GLU A 124 8.69 10.28 0.49
C GLU A 124 9.75 11.24 -0.05
N LEU A 125 10.27 10.93 -1.23
CA LEU A 125 11.19 11.81 -1.96
C LEU A 125 10.42 12.75 -2.89
N PHE A 126 9.51 12.19 -3.68
CA PHE A 126 8.60 12.94 -4.53
C PHE A 126 7.41 12.07 -4.93
N SER A 127 6.32 12.72 -5.32
CA SER A 127 5.12 12.12 -5.89
C SER A 127 4.68 12.88 -7.14
N VAL A 128 4.06 12.16 -8.07
CA VAL A 128 3.48 12.73 -9.29
C VAL A 128 2.07 12.21 -9.53
N MET A 129 1.20 13.09 -10.00
CA MET A 129 -0.19 12.76 -10.34
C MET A 129 -0.26 11.86 -11.57
N LEU A 130 -0.94 10.74 -11.44
CA LEU A 130 -1.28 9.83 -12.53
C LEU A 130 -2.41 10.42 -13.38
N GLY A 131 -2.29 10.33 -14.70
CA GLY A 131 -3.31 10.81 -15.64
C GLY A 131 -3.14 12.26 -16.11
N ASN A 132 -2.17 13.01 -15.59
CA ASN A 132 -1.71 14.22 -16.25
C ASN A 132 -0.88 13.84 -17.48
N THR A 133 -1.45 14.00 -18.68
CA THR A 133 -0.66 14.16 -19.89
C THR A 133 0.18 15.41 -19.73
N PHE A 134 1.43 15.26 -19.27
CA PHE A 134 2.45 16.20 -19.70
C PHE A 134 2.60 15.98 -21.21
N GLU A 135 1.95 16.82 -22.00
CA GLU A 135 2.37 17.04 -23.39
C GLU A 135 3.84 17.46 -23.32
N ALA A 136 4.72 16.57 -23.76
CA ALA A 136 6.14 16.83 -24.00
C ALA A 136 6.40 16.68 -25.50
#